data_AF-A0A4S8JJ03-F1
#
_entry.id   AF-A0A4S8JJ03-F1
#
_cell.length_a   1.000
_cell.length_b   1.000
_cell.length_c   1.000
_cell.angle_alpha   90.00
_cell.angle_beta   90.00
_cell.angle_gamma   90.00
#
_symmetry.space_group_name_H-M   'P 1'
#
loop_
_entity.id
_entity.type
_entity.pdbx_description
1 polymer ?
#
loop_
_entity_poly.entity_id
_entity_poly.type
_entity_poly.pdbx_seq_one_letter_code
_entity_poly.pdbx_strand_id
1 'polypeptide(L)'
;MVLGDDSSSAPPGDTQTPSPDSKLPSDSNPAAGNGDSEGETLARQVQESLALGTHHRFWETQPVGQFNDLGDTSLPEGPIEPPSPLSDVKSEPYNLPAPYEKMELRDVPAVTRLLRQFLSHFVVAPDFDENDVEHWLLPLENVVDSYLIVSPETQEVTDFCSFYTLPASILNNPNYSVLKAAYSFYNVSTKTPLLQLMNDALIVAKQQDYDVFNALDVMHNEAVLKELKFGPGDGHLHYYLYNYRIRNGLRPSELGLRRGSSFSDLYALRGD
;
A
#
# COMPACT_ATOMS: atom_id res chain seq x y z
N MET A 1 45.15 30.33 -18.97
CA MET A 1 45.38 31.15 -20.18
C MET A 1 45.87 30.22 -21.27
N VAL A 2 45.37 30.36 -22.51
CA VAL A 2 45.97 29.88 -23.80
C VAL A 2 46.25 28.36 -23.88
N LEU A 3 45.52 27.50 -24.60
CA LEU A 3 45.09 27.45 -26.03
C LEU A 3 46.17 26.98 -27.04
N GLY A 4 45.82 25.93 -27.81
CA GLY A 4 46.20 25.68 -29.21
C GLY A 4 47.63 25.22 -29.53
N ASP A 5 47.91 24.74 -30.75
CA ASP A 5 47.03 24.18 -31.82
C ASP A 5 47.90 23.55 -32.95
N ASP A 6 47.28 22.80 -33.88
CA ASP A 6 47.82 22.34 -35.19
C ASP A 6 49.14 21.48 -35.21
N SER A 7 49.66 20.97 -36.35
CA SER A 7 49.12 20.13 -37.46
C SER A 7 50.32 19.59 -38.31
N SER A 8 50.26 18.72 -39.32
CA SER A 8 49.19 17.91 -39.97
C SER A 8 49.69 16.44 -40.16
N SER A 9 49.82 15.71 -41.29
CA SER A 9 49.63 15.84 -42.76
C SER A 9 49.39 14.45 -43.41
N ALA A 10 48.82 14.40 -44.62
CA ALA A 10 48.71 13.23 -45.54
C ALA A 10 49.29 13.64 -46.92
N PRO A 11 48.96 13.11 -48.15
CA PRO A 11 48.01 12.10 -48.66
C PRO A 11 48.75 11.07 -49.59
N PRO A 12 48.31 10.59 -50.79
CA PRO A 12 46.99 10.40 -51.46
C PRO A 12 46.65 8.90 -51.69
N GLY A 13 45.57 8.41 -52.33
CA GLY A 13 44.47 8.94 -53.17
C GLY A 13 43.67 7.73 -53.75
N ASP A 14 42.74 7.77 -54.71
CA ASP A 14 41.88 8.79 -55.35
C ASP A 14 40.92 8.06 -56.35
N THR A 15 39.79 8.55 -56.89
CA THR A 15 38.70 9.45 -56.46
C THR A 15 37.63 9.52 -57.59
N GLN A 16 36.34 9.17 -57.37
CA GLN A 16 35.22 9.52 -58.30
C GLN A 16 33.78 9.32 -57.76
N THR A 17 32.87 10.21 -58.19
CA THR A 17 31.39 10.21 -58.01
C THR A 17 30.69 10.52 -59.36
N PRO A 18 29.35 10.38 -59.50
CA PRO A 18 28.50 11.59 -59.45
C PRO A 18 27.02 11.40 -58.98
N SER A 19 26.31 12.52 -58.78
CA SER A 19 24.83 12.65 -58.63
C SER A 19 24.27 13.50 -59.81
N PRO A 20 22.93 13.63 -60.07
CA PRO A 20 22.02 14.49 -59.26
C PRO A 20 20.47 14.19 -59.27
N ASP A 21 19.74 14.92 -58.40
CA ASP A 21 18.33 15.41 -58.41
C ASP A 21 17.17 14.76 -59.23
N SER A 22 15.98 14.64 -58.59
CA SER A 22 14.76 15.41 -58.98
C SER A 22 13.48 15.19 -58.10
N LYS A 23 12.54 16.14 -58.25
CA LYS A 23 11.31 16.51 -57.46
C LYS A 23 10.19 15.48 -57.17
N LEU A 24 9.37 15.86 -56.17
CA LEU A 24 7.96 15.48 -55.88
C LEU A 24 6.97 15.73 -57.05
N PRO A 25 5.82 15.04 -57.06
CA PRO A 25 4.55 15.70 -56.69
C PRO A 25 3.61 14.85 -55.80
N SER A 26 2.43 15.38 -55.46
CA SER A 26 1.35 14.75 -54.67
C SER A 26 0.11 14.40 -55.52
N ASP A 27 -0.78 13.52 -55.02
CA ASP A 27 -2.21 13.86 -54.74
C ASP A 27 -3.15 12.65 -54.49
N SER A 28 -4.14 12.88 -53.61
CA SER A 28 -5.46 12.21 -53.51
C SER A 28 -5.58 10.79 -52.92
N ASN A 29 -6.80 10.47 -52.50
CA ASN A 29 -7.26 9.35 -51.65
C ASN A 29 -8.44 8.64 -52.38
N PRO A 30 -8.81 7.36 -52.09
CA PRO A 30 -9.99 7.18 -51.21
C PRO A 30 -10.17 5.82 -50.47
N ALA A 31 -11.03 5.90 -49.43
CA ALA A 31 -11.97 4.86 -48.95
C ALA A 31 -11.44 3.61 -48.21
N ALA A 32 -12.34 2.96 -47.48
CA ALA A 32 -12.06 1.93 -46.47
C ALA A 32 -12.68 0.56 -46.81
N GLY A 33 -12.16 -0.50 -46.19
CA GLY A 33 -12.75 -1.85 -46.23
C GLY A 33 -12.04 -2.84 -45.31
N ASN A 34 -12.76 -3.30 -44.28
CA ASN A 34 -12.56 -4.52 -43.46
C ASN A 34 -11.11 -4.90 -43.08
N GLY A 35 -10.65 -4.50 -41.88
CA GLY A 35 -9.40 -4.99 -41.27
C GLY A 35 -9.54 -5.67 -39.90
N ASP A 36 -10.65 -5.47 -39.20
CA ASP A 36 -10.69 -5.63 -37.73
C ASP A 36 -10.70 -7.10 -37.26
N SER A 37 -11.24 -8.00 -38.09
CA SER A 37 -11.41 -9.43 -37.80
C SER A 37 -10.10 -10.17 -37.50
N GLU A 38 -8.99 -9.81 -38.16
CA GLU A 38 -7.70 -10.50 -37.96
C GLU A 38 -6.98 -10.00 -36.71
N GLY A 39 -7.11 -8.69 -36.41
CA GLY A 39 -6.55 -8.07 -35.22
C GLY A 39 -7.18 -8.61 -33.93
N GLU A 40 -8.51 -8.68 -33.87
CA GLU A 40 -9.21 -9.26 -32.71
C GLU A 40 -8.89 -10.75 -32.52
N THR A 41 -8.80 -11.52 -33.61
CA THR A 41 -8.46 -12.95 -33.53
C THR A 41 -7.04 -13.17 -33.01
N LEU A 42 -6.08 -12.36 -33.47
CA LEU A 42 -4.69 -12.45 -33.00
C LEU A 42 -4.55 -11.97 -31.54
N ALA A 43 -5.20 -10.87 -31.18
CA ALA A 43 -5.23 -10.38 -29.80
C ALA A 43 -5.83 -11.42 -28.84
N ARG A 44 -6.93 -12.08 -29.25
CA ARG A 44 -7.54 -13.18 -28.51
C ARG A 44 -6.61 -14.39 -28.38
N GLN A 45 -5.90 -14.79 -29.45
CA GLN A 45 -4.93 -15.89 -29.38
C GLN A 45 -3.73 -15.56 -28.48
N VAL A 46 -3.27 -14.31 -28.47
CA VAL A 46 -2.25 -13.84 -27.51
C VAL A 46 -2.80 -13.94 -26.07
N GLN A 47 -4.02 -13.46 -25.83
CA GLN A 47 -4.69 -13.54 -24.52
C GLN A 47 -4.86 -15.01 -24.04
N GLU A 48 -5.32 -15.90 -24.92
CA GLU A 48 -5.46 -17.34 -24.63
C GLU A 48 -4.09 -18.02 -24.41
N SER A 49 -3.03 -17.58 -25.10
CA SER A 49 -1.67 -18.10 -24.86
C SER A 49 -1.05 -17.62 -23.54
N LEU A 50 -1.36 -16.39 -23.10
CA LEU A 50 -0.93 -15.84 -21.80
C LEU A 50 -1.72 -16.44 -20.64
N ALA A 51 -2.97 -16.86 -20.86
CA ALA A 51 -3.75 -17.62 -19.89
C ALA A 51 -3.21 -19.06 -19.69
N LEU A 52 -2.47 -19.62 -20.66
CA LEU A 52 -2.02 -21.01 -20.64
C LEU A 52 -0.71 -21.25 -19.88
N GLY A 53 -0.75 -21.00 -18.56
CA GLY A 53 -0.11 -21.92 -17.61
C GLY A 53 1.20 -21.49 -16.95
N THR A 54 1.09 -20.80 -15.83
CA THR A 54 1.94 -21.06 -14.66
C THR A 54 1.09 -21.70 -13.56
N HIS A 55 0.95 -23.02 -13.62
CA HIS A 55 0.06 -23.85 -12.79
C HIS A 55 0.57 -23.91 -11.33
N HIS A 56 0.32 -22.85 -10.56
CA HIS A 56 0.89 -22.64 -9.22
C HIS A 56 0.06 -23.37 -8.15
N ARG A 57 0.45 -24.63 -7.90
CA ARG A 57 -0.13 -25.51 -6.85
C ARG A 57 -0.34 -24.89 -5.47
N PHE A 58 0.34 -23.80 -5.12
CA PHE A 58 0.13 -23.06 -3.88
C PHE A 58 -1.13 -22.16 -3.92
N TRP A 59 -1.32 -21.40 -5.00
CA TRP A 59 -2.45 -20.48 -5.15
C TRP A 59 -3.77 -21.22 -5.42
N GLU A 60 -3.71 -22.29 -6.21
CA GLU A 60 -4.86 -23.12 -6.61
C GLU A 60 -5.36 -24.05 -5.49
N THR A 61 -4.69 -24.09 -4.33
CA THR A 61 -5.10 -24.90 -3.17
C THR A 61 -5.52 -24.04 -1.96
N GLN A 62 -5.52 -22.71 -2.09
CA GLN A 62 -6.12 -21.85 -1.07
C GLN A 62 -7.65 -21.80 -1.24
N PRO A 63 -8.44 -21.72 -0.15
CA PRO A 63 -9.89 -21.51 -0.20
C PRO A 63 -10.28 -20.06 -0.54
N VAL A 64 -9.43 -19.35 -1.28
CA VAL A 64 -9.67 -17.98 -1.77
C VAL A 64 -10.34 -18.08 -3.13
N GLY A 65 -11.29 -17.19 -3.39
CA GLY A 65 -11.97 -17.09 -4.69
C GLY A 65 -10.95 -16.97 -5.83
N GLN A 66 -11.11 -17.79 -6.85
CA GLN A 66 -10.22 -17.83 -8.00
C GLN A 66 -10.60 -16.72 -8.99
N PHE A 67 -9.66 -16.24 -9.81
CA PHE A 67 -9.98 -15.26 -10.86
C PHE A 67 -10.95 -15.77 -11.95
N ASN A 68 -11.24 -17.08 -11.95
CA ASN A 68 -12.25 -17.72 -12.80
C ASN A 68 -13.61 -17.89 -12.09
N ASP A 69 -13.73 -17.53 -10.81
CA ASP A 69 -15.03 -17.40 -10.16
C ASP A 69 -15.72 -16.18 -10.78
N LEU A 70 -16.73 -16.46 -11.60
CA LEU A 70 -17.55 -15.44 -12.25
C LEU A 70 -18.34 -14.69 -11.17
N GLY A 71 -17.74 -13.62 -10.65
CA GLY A 71 -18.40 -12.67 -9.76
C GLY A 71 -19.69 -12.17 -10.39
N ASP A 72 -20.71 -11.95 -9.55
CA ASP A 72 -22.07 -11.66 -10.03
C ASP A 72 -22.12 -10.34 -10.81
N THR A 73 -22.11 -10.44 -12.14
CA THR A 73 -22.16 -9.31 -13.07
C THR A 73 -23.51 -8.60 -13.11
N SER A 74 -24.49 -9.02 -12.30
CA SER A 74 -25.70 -8.25 -12.03
C SER A 74 -25.53 -7.20 -10.91
N LEU A 75 -24.43 -7.25 -10.15
CA LEU A 75 -24.07 -6.19 -9.21
C LEU A 75 -23.60 -4.94 -10.00
N PRO A 76 -24.19 -3.75 -9.75
CA PRO A 76 -23.78 -2.54 -10.44
C PRO A 76 -22.42 -2.05 -9.94
N GLU A 77 -21.50 -1.75 -10.86
CA GLU A 77 -20.25 -1.05 -10.53
C GLU A 77 -20.56 0.33 -9.94
N GLY A 78 -20.04 0.60 -8.73
CA GLY A 78 -20.24 1.88 -8.06
C GLY A 78 -19.69 1.91 -6.63
N PRO A 79 -19.83 3.05 -5.94
CA PRO A 79 -19.48 3.19 -4.52
C PRO A 79 -20.25 2.22 -3.62
N ILE A 80 -19.57 1.62 -2.63
CA ILE A 80 -20.16 0.71 -1.63
C ILE A 80 -21.24 1.43 -0.80
N GLU A 81 -21.02 2.71 -0.48
CA GLU A 81 -22.03 3.62 0.06
C GLU A 81 -22.20 4.82 -0.89
N PRO A 82 -23.44 5.33 -1.10
CA PRO A 82 -23.65 6.50 -1.93
C PRO A 82 -22.98 7.74 -1.30
N PRO A 83 -22.47 8.70 -2.10
CA PRO A 83 -21.75 9.86 -1.58
C PRO A 83 -22.55 10.64 -0.52
N SER A 84 -21.98 10.73 0.69
CA SER A 84 -22.57 11.48 1.80
C SER A 84 -22.84 12.94 1.39
N PRO A 85 -24.04 13.49 1.66
CA PRO A 85 -24.34 14.87 1.28
C PRO A 85 -23.47 15.85 2.05
N LEU A 86 -23.16 17.00 1.45
CA LEU A 86 -22.28 18.02 2.02
C LEU A 86 -22.83 18.69 3.31
N SER A 87 -24.06 18.38 3.70
CA SER A 87 -24.64 18.71 5.02
C SER A 87 -24.13 17.84 6.16
N ASP A 88 -23.76 16.59 5.83
CA ASP A 88 -23.43 15.54 6.78
C ASP A 88 -21.89 15.39 6.89
N VAL A 89 -21.18 15.88 5.87
CA VAL A 89 -19.75 16.20 5.94
C VAL A 89 -19.54 17.40 6.87
N LYS A 90 -18.72 17.22 7.90
CA LYS A 90 -18.39 18.28 8.86
C LYS A 90 -17.72 19.46 8.15
N SER A 91 -18.38 20.63 8.19
CA SER A 91 -18.01 21.81 7.39
C SER A 91 -16.87 22.65 7.98
N GLU A 92 -16.62 22.55 9.30
CA GLU A 92 -15.38 23.00 9.91
C GLU A 92 -14.32 21.90 9.77
N PRO A 93 -13.07 22.22 9.39
CA PRO A 93 -11.99 21.25 9.43
C PRO A 93 -11.87 20.71 10.87
N TYR A 94 -11.53 19.44 11.01
CA TYR A 94 -11.33 18.85 12.32
C TYR A 94 -10.21 19.60 13.05
N ASN A 95 -10.59 20.32 14.11
CA ASN A 95 -9.63 20.83 15.10
C ASN A 95 -8.86 19.63 15.63
N LEU A 96 -7.62 19.46 15.17
CA LEU A 96 -6.71 18.47 15.72
C LEU A 96 -6.62 18.70 17.24
N PRO A 97 -6.80 17.66 18.07
CA PRO A 97 -6.46 17.73 19.49
C PRO A 97 -4.96 18.03 19.70
N ALA A 98 -4.54 18.11 20.97
CA ALA A 98 -3.15 18.45 21.33
C ALA A 98 -2.12 17.73 20.44
N PRO A 99 -1.11 18.46 19.93
CA PRO A 99 -0.49 18.17 18.64
C PRO A 99 0.04 16.74 18.55
N TYR A 100 -0.41 16.04 17.51
CA TYR A 100 0.21 14.79 17.07
C TYR A 100 1.60 15.10 16.54
N GLU A 101 2.62 14.81 17.33
CA GLU A 101 4.01 14.95 16.92
C GLU A 101 4.37 13.76 16.04
N LYS A 102 4.90 14.02 14.83
CA LYS A 102 5.40 12.94 13.96
C LYS A 102 6.66 12.36 14.61
N MET A 103 6.68 11.05 14.79
CA MET A 103 7.73 10.34 15.54
C MET A 103 9.12 10.62 14.96
N GLU A 104 10.08 10.97 15.81
CA GLU A 104 11.50 11.12 15.47
C GLU A 104 12.36 10.00 16.06
N LEU A 105 13.61 9.89 15.59
CA LEU A 105 14.57 8.88 16.05
C LEU A 105 14.82 8.95 17.58
N ARG A 106 14.73 10.14 18.18
CA ARG A 106 14.86 10.35 19.63
C ARG A 106 13.75 9.66 20.45
N ASP A 107 12.62 9.35 19.84
CA ASP A 107 11.43 8.84 20.53
C ASP A 107 11.37 7.30 20.52
N VAL A 108 12.22 6.63 19.73
CA VAL A 108 12.30 5.16 19.60
C VAL A 108 12.34 4.43 20.95
N PRO A 109 13.15 4.82 21.96
CA PRO A 109 13.14 4.13 23.27
C PRO A 109 11.82 4.29 24.03
N ALA A 110 11.16 5.46 23.92
CA ALA A 110 9.88 5.73 24.56
C ALA A 110 8.74 4.94 23.90
N VAL A 111 8.72 4.91 22.56
CA VAL A 111 7.78 4.11 21.76
C VAL A 111 7.99 2.62 22.01
N THR A 112 9.23 2.14 22.07
CA THR A 112 9.55 0.73 22.37
C THR A 112 9.02 0.32 23.74
N ARG A 113 9.27 1.13 24.78
CA ARG A 113 8.73 0.93 26.14
C ARG A 113 7.19 0.84 26.13
N LEU A 114 6.52 1.78 25.46
CA LEU A 114 5.07 1.88 25.37
C LEU A 114 4.45 0.70 24.59
N LEU A 115 5.04 0.34 23.45
CA LEU A 115 4.59 -0.74 22.58
C LEU A 115 4.81 -2.12 23.22
N ARG A 116 5.97 -2.39 23.81
CA ARG A 116 6.22 -3.65 24.54
C ARG A 116 5.24 -3.82 25.70
N GLN A 117 4.97 -2.75 26.46
CA GLN A 117 3.97 -2.77 27.53
C GLN A 117 2.57 -3.07 26.97
N PHE A 118 2.14 -2.41 25.88
CA PHE A 118 0.87 -2.69 25.23
C PHE A 118 0.76 -4.13 24.74
N LEU A 119 1.78 -4.63 24.03
CA LEU A 119 1.76 -5.96 23.42
C LEU A 119 1.80 -7.11 24.43
N SER A 120 2.32 -6.87 25.64
CA SER A 120 2.38 -7.86 26.73
C SER A 120 1.01 -8.36 27.23
N HIS A 121 -0.09 -7.71 26.82
CA HIS A 121 -1.45 -8.14 27.16
C HIS A 121 -2.03 -9.21 26.21
N PHE A 122 -1.41 -9.45 25.05
CA PHE A 122 -1.90 -10.41 24.06
C PHE A 122 -1.24 -11.79 24.20
N VAL A 123 -1.93 -12.84 23.74
CA VAL A 123 -1.47 -14.23 23.87
C VAL A 123 -0.41 -14.58 22.82
N VAL A 124 -0.47 -13.93 21.65
CA VAL A 124 0.56 -13.99 20.60
C VAL A 124 0.82 -12.58 20.11
N ALA A 125 2.05 -12.10 20.29
CA ALA A 125 2.53 -10.80 19.82
C ALA A 125 4.04 -10.89 19.53
N PRO A 126 4.58 -10.00 18.66
CA PRO A 126 6.03 -9.82 18.52
C PRO A 126 6.61 -9.12 19.76
N ASP A 127 7.85 -9.46 20.14
CA ASP A 127 8.59 -8.82 21.24
C ASP A 127 9.62 -7.82 20.68
N PHE A 128 9.13 -6.70 20.15
CA PHE A 128 9.93 -5.63 19.52
C PHE A 128 11.09 -5.13 20.40
N ASP A 129 12.30 -5.04 19.87
CA ASP A 129 13.38 -4.21 20.45
C ASP A 129 13.44 -2.79 19.83
N GLU A 130 14.42 -1.97 20.23
CA GLU A 130 14.56 -0.60 19.71
C GLU A 130 14.94 -0.56 18.22
N ASN A 131 15.69 -1.56 17.72
CA ASN A 131 16.02 -1.69 16.30
C ASN A 131 14.77 -2.08 15.49
N ASP A 132 13.94 -2.99 16.01
CA ASP A 132 12.67 -3.34 15.38
C ASP A 132 11.73 -2.12 15.31
N VAL A 133 11.66 -1.32 16.38
CA VAL A 133 10.83 -0.10 16.40
C VAL A 133 11.37 0.98 15.48
N GLU A 134 12.69 1.18 15.40
CA GLU A 134 13.29 2.07 14.40
C GLU A 134 12.95 1.59 12.98
N HIS A 135 13.14 0.31 12.68
CA HIS A 135 12.94 -0.24 11.34
C HIS A 135 11.47 -0.26 10.87
N TRP A 136 10.53 -0.61 11.76
CA TRP A 136 9.12 -0.80 11.39
C TRP A 136 8.22 0.40 11.67
N LEU A 137 8.63 1.34 12.54
CA LEU A 137 7.76 2.42 13.02
C LEU A 137 8.36 3.83 12.89
N LEU A 138 9.67 4.00 12.68
CA LEU A 138 10.18 5.34 12.37
C LEU A 138 9.61 5.80 11.01
N PRO A 139 8.98 6.99 10.91
CA PRO A 139 8.24 7.34 9.71
C PRO A 139 9.08 7.47 8.45
N LEU A 140 8.63 6.80 7.37
CA LEU A 140 9.27 6.80 6.06
C LEU A 140 8.23 7.12 4.98
N GLU A 141 8.52 8.13 4.14
CA GLU A 141 7.58 8.70 3.19
C GLU A 141 7.02 7.65 2.23
N ASN A 142 5.68 7.57 2.12
CA ASN A 142 4.95 6.59 1.31
C ASN A 142 5.21 5.11 1.69
N VAL A 143 5.68 4.85 2.92
CA VAL A 143 5.87 3.51 3.49
C VAL A 143 5.15 3.39 4.84
N VAL A 144 5.49 4.23 5.82
CA VAL A 144 4.87 4.23 7.15
C VAL A 144 4.83 5.62 7.76
N ASP A 145 3.69 5.98 8.33
CA ASP A 145 3.47 7.19 9.11
C ASP A 145 3.14 6.81 10.55
N SER A 146 3.87 7.38 11.51
CA SER A 146 3.70 7.15 12.96
C SER A 146 3.69 8.48 13.72
N TYR A 147 2.80 8.59 14.70
CA TYR A 147 2.55 9.81 15.47
C TYR A 147 2.45 9.52 16.96
N LEU A 148 2.81 10.54 17.74
CA LEU A 148 2.92 10.53 19.19
C LEU A 148 1.98 11.57 19.79
N ILE A 149 1.39 11.25 20.95
CA ILE A 149 0.84 12.27 21.84
C ILE A 149 1.83 12.42 22.99
N VAL A 150 2.36 13.64 23.16
CA VAL A 150 3.29 13.99 24.23
C VAL A 150 2.55 14.73 25.32
N SER A 151 2.72 14.31 26.56
CA SER A 151 2.17 14.98 27.74
C SER A 151 2.78 16.39 27.89
N PRO A 152 1.98 17.47 27.84
CA PRO A 152 2.51 18.82 28.01
C PRO A 152 3.06 19.06 29.42
N GLU A 153 2.60 18.29 30.41
CA GLU A 153 3.02 18.40 31.81
C GLU A 153 4.33 17.67 32.12
N THR A 154 4.56 16.51 31.48
CA THR A 154 5.69 15.61 31.81
C THR A 154 6.70 15.44 30.68
N GLN A 155 6.37 15.87 29.46
CA GLN A 155 7.15 15.65 28.23
C GLN A 155 7.39 14.16 27.91
N GLU A 156 6.58 13.26 28.45
CA GLU A 156 6.58 11.83 28.10
C GLU A 156 5.56 11.52 27.00
N VAL A 157 5.90 10.61 26.09
CA VAL A 157 4.97 10.00 25.13
C VAL A 157 3.93 9.18 25.90
N THR A 158 2.64 9.52 25.74
CA THR A 158 1.51 8.84 26.40
C THR A 158 0.74 7.91 25.49
N ASP A 159 0.60 8.28 24.22
CA ASP A 159 -0.17 7.54 23.23
C ASP A 159 0.60 7.51 21.90
N PHE A 160 0.37 6.47 21.10
CA PHE A 160 1.04 6.21 19.83
C PHE A 160 0.05 5.69 18.80
N CYS A 161 0.12 6.14 17.54
CA CYS A 161 -0.61 5.50 16.44
C CYS A 161 0.25 5.46 15.16
N SER A 162 0.06 4.40 14.36
CA SER A 162 0.73 4.26 13.07
C SER A 162 -0.11 3.55 12.01
N PHE A 163 0.18 3.88 10.74
CA PHE A 163 -0.37 3.22 9.58
C PHE A 163 0.67 3.12 8.46
N TYR A 164 0.61 2.06 7.65
CA TYR A 164 1.48 1.87 6.50
C TYR A 164 0.75 2.14 5.18
N THR A 165 1.50 2.63 4.19
CA THR A 165 1.02 2.82 2.82
C THR A 165 1.03 1.48 2.09
N LEU A 166 -0.05 1.15 1.36
CA LEU A 166 -0.05 0.05 0.40
C LEU A 166 -0.81 0.49 -0.86
N PRO A 167 -0.13 0.96 -1.91
CA PRO A 167 -0.79 1.34 -3.16
C PRO A 167 -1.29 0.09 -3.89
N ALA A 168 -2.54 0.14 -4.36
CA ALA A 168 -3.12 -0.91 -5.19
C ALA A 168 -3.40 -0.39 -6.61
N SER A 169 -3.03 -1.15 -7.64
CA SER A 169 -3.32 -0.79 -9.03
C SER A 169 -4.81 -0.92 -9.33
N ILE A 170 -5.43 0.13 -9.86
CA ILE A 170 -6.81 0.11 -10.32
C ILE A 170 -6.83 -0.40 -11.76
N LEU A 171 -7.51 -1.52 -12.02
CA LEU A 171 -7.64 -2.09 -13.35
C LEU A 171 -8.77 -1.41 -14.13
N ASN A 172 -8.57 -1.21 -15.44
CA ASN A 172 -9.57 -0.79 -16.42
C ASN A 172 -10.32 0.54 -16.17
N ASN A 173 -9.94 1.34 -15.19
CA ASN A 173 -10.55 2.65 -14.93
C ASN A 173 -9.86 3.75 -15.79
N PRO A 174 -10.62 4.59 -16.53
CA PRO A 174 -10.03 5.58 -17.43
C PRO A 174 -9.50 6.85 -16.73
N ASN A 175 -9.85 7.06 -15.47
CA ASN A 175 -9.54 8.29 -14.72
C ASN A 175 -8.50 8.08 -13.60
N TYR A 176 -8.41 6.87 -13.05
CA TYR A 176 -7.58 6.54 -11.88
C TYR A 176 -6.83 5.22 -12.09
N SER A 177 -5.52 5.21 -11.86
CA SER A 177 -4.65 4.02 -12.03
C SER A 177 -4.14 3.40 -10.73
N VAL A 178 -4.22 4.14 -9.61
CA VAL A 178 -3.74 3.73 -8.28
C VAL A 178 -4.74 4.16 -7.23
N LEU A 179 -5.00 3.27 -6.27
CA LEU A 179 -5.69 3.54 -5.00
C LEU A 179 -4.63 3.66 -3.90
N LYS A 180 -4.52 4.83 -3.26
CA LYS A 180 -3.60 5.06 -2.13
C LYS A 180 -4.28 4.65 -0.83
N ALA A 181 -4.16 3.37 -0.47
CA ALA A 181 -4.71 2.82 0.76
C ALA A 181 -3.73 2.95 1.94
N ALA A 182 -4.25 3.41 3.09
CA ALA A 182 -3.59 3.32 4.39
C ALA A 182 -4.05 2.03 5.10
N TYR A 183 -3.18 1.43 5.90
CA TYR A 183 -3.50 0.26 6.72
C TYR A 183 -3.07 0.48 8.17
N SER A 184 -4.02 0.46 9.10
CA SER A 184 -3.78 0.65 10.54
C SER A 184 -2.85 -0.42 11.10
N PHE A 185 -1.72 0.02 11.63
CA PHE A 185 -0.65 -0.84 12.10
C PHE A 185 -0.74 -1.04 13.62
N TYR A 186 -0.10 -0.20 14.45
CA TYR A 186 -0.25 -0.28 15.91
C TYR A 186 -0.85 1.01 16.48
N ASN A 187 -1.85 0.85 17.37
CA ASN A 187 -2.47 1.96 18.11
C ASN A 187 -2.38 1.65 19.61
N VAL A 188 -1.68 2.50 20.36
CA VAL A 188 -1.52 2.37 21.82
C VAL A 188 -2.10 3.61 22.49
N SER A 189 -3.18 3.42 23.25
CA SER A 189 -3.88 4.49 23.95
C SER A 189 -3.82 4.30 25.47
N THR A 190 -3.34 5.29 26.21
CA THR A 190 -3.24 5.27 27.69
C THR A 190 -3.84 6.50 28.38
N LYS A 191 -3.90 7.65 27.69
CA LYS A 191 -4.53 8.90 28.18
C LYS A 191 -5.65 9.34 27.26
N THR A 192 -5.40 9.23 25.96
CA THR A 192 -6.36 9.59 24.91
C THR A 192 -7.28 8.39 24.66
N PRO A 193 -8.62 8.53 24.55
CA PRO A 193 -9.49 7.40 24.23
C PRO A 193 -9.15 6.81 22.85
N LEU A 194 -9.12 5.48 22.71
CA LEU A 194 -8.78 4.80 21.45
C LEU A 194 -9.64 5.28 20.26
N LEU A 195 -10.92 5.60 20.51
CA LEU A 195 -11.83 6.19 19.52
C LEU A 195 -11.27 7.48 18.93
N GLN A 196 -10.81 8.40 19.80
CA GLN A 196 -10.22 9.67 19.41
C GLN A 196 -8.86 9.44 18.72
N LEU A 197 -8.01 8.58 19.30
CA LEU A 197 -6.69 8.26 18.74
C LEU A 197 -6.77 7.72 17.29
N MET A 198 -7.74 6.85 17.00
CA MET A 198 -7.97 6.34 15.65
C MET A 198 -8.76 7.31 14.75
N ASN A 199 -9.69 8.11 15.29
CA ASN A 199 -10.33 9.21 14.55
C ASN A 199 -9.29 10.21 14.00
N ASP A 200 -8.32 10.58 14.83
CA ASP A 200 -7.31 11.56 14.46
C ASP A 200 -6.31 10.98 13.44
N ALA A 201 -6.00 9.69 13.52
CA ALA A 201 -5.26 8.98 12.48
C ALA A 201 -6.00 8.97 11.12
N LEU A 202 -7.34 8.83 11.11
CA LEU A 202 -8.16 8.96 9.89
C LEU A 202 -8.08 10.39 9.31
N ILE A 203 -8.11 11.41 10.16
CA ILE A 203 -7.99 12.82 9.76
C ILE A 203 -6.62 13.07 9.11
N VAL A 204 -5.54 12.62 9.75
CA VAL A 204 -4.16 12.79 9.24
C VAL A 204 -3.96 12.03 7.92
N ALA A 205 -4.43 10.78 7.83
CA ALA A 205 -4.42 10.05 6.56
C ALA A 205 -5.21 10.79 5.46
N LYS A 206 -6.35 11.42 5.79
CA LYS A 206 -7.09 12.21 4.79
C LYS A 206 -6.40 13.51 4.40
N GLN A 207 -5.64 14.13 5.31
CA GLN A 207 -4.77 15.28 5.01
C GLN A 207 -3.53 14.91 4.17
N GLN A 208 -3.16 13.63 4.13
CA GLN A 208 -2.09 13.07 3.29
C GLN A 208 -2.61 12.44 1.99
N ASP A 209 -3.82 12.81 1.54
CA ASP A 209 -4.47 12.35 0.31
C ASP A 209 -4.56 10.81 0.17
N TYR A 210 -4.77 10.09 1.27
CA TYR A 210 -5.18 8.69 1.19
C TYR A 210 -6.67 8.57 0.79
N ASP A 211 -6.98 7.54 0.01
CA ASP A 211 -8.33 7.28 -0.53
C ASP A 211 -9.18 6.46 0.43
N VAL A 212 -8.56 5.48 1.09
CA VAL A 212 -9.21 4.54 2.01
C VAL A 212 -8.27 4.20 3.16
N PHE A 213 -8.83 3.94 4.34
CA PHE A 213 -8.08 3.54 5.53
C PHE A 213 -8.62 2.19 6.03
N ASN A 214 -7.79 1.15 5.92
CA ASN A 214 -8.14 -0.21 6.28
C ASN A 214 -7.70 -0.53 7.71
N ALA A 215 -8.51 -1.27 8.46
CA ALA A 215 -8.15 -1.75 9.79
C ALA A 215 -8.64 -3.18 10.01
N LEU A 216 -7.83 -3.98 10.69
CA LEU A 216 -8.22 -5.28 11.23
C LEU A 216 -8.96 -5.09 12.56
N ASP A 217 -9.78 -6.07 12.91
CA ASP A 217 -10.53 -6.21 14.18
C ASP A 217 -9.66 -6.65 15.37
N VAL A 218 -8.42 -7.08 15.12
CA VAL A 218 -7.45 -7.55 16.12
C VAL A 218 -7.11 -6.51 17.21
N MET A 219 -6.58 -6.99 18.32
CA MET A 219 -6.25 -6.19 19.53
C MET A 219 -7.52 -5.55 20.14
N HIS A 220 -7.57 -4.22 20.24
CA HIS A 220 -8.73 -3.47 20.77
C HIS A 220 -9.54 -2.76 19.69
N ASN A 221 -9.21 -2.95 18.40
CA ASN A 221 -9.77 -2.19 17.29
C ASN A 221 -11.30 -2.37 17.17
N GLU A 222 -11.80 -3.60 17.29
CA GLU A 222 -13.23 -3.96 17.12
C GLU A 222 -14.18 -2.98 17.86
N ALA A 223 -13.79 -2.55 19.07
CA ALA A 223 -14.59 -1.67 19.93
C ALA A 223 -14.88 -0.29 19.32
N VAL A 224 -14.07 0.20 18.38
CA VAL A 224 -14.20 1.56 17.79
C VAL A 224 -14.55 1.56 16.30
N LEU A 225 -14.32 0.45 15.57
CA LEU A 225 -14.54 0.37 14.10
C LEU A 225 -15.93 0.87 13.68
N LYS A 226 -16.99 0.42 14.36
CA LYS A 226 -18.38 0.78 14.04
C LYS A 226 -18.69 2.27 14.26
N GLU A 227 -18.09 2.89 15.27
CA GLU A 227 -18.32 4.30 15.57
C GLU A 227 -17.58 5.20 14.57
N LEU A 228 -16.36 4.79 14.20
CA LEU A 228 -15.51 5.37 13.15
C LEU A 228 -15.94 5.03 11.71
N LYS A 229 -17.13 4.46 11.51
CA LYS A 229 -17.74 4.15 10.20
C LYS A 229 -16.97 3.17 9.32
N PHE A 230 -16.16 2.29 9.89
CA PHE A 230 -15.60 1.16 9.13
C PHE A 230 -16.72 0.17 8.77
N GLY A 231 -16.92 -0.05 7.47
CA GLY A 231 -17.67 -1.20 6.96
C GLY A 231 -16.82 -2.49 7.02
N PRO A 232 -17.44 -3.67 7.20
CA PRO A 232 -16.74 -4.93 7.05
C PRO A 232 -16.37 -5.18 5.59
N GLY A 233 -15.16 -5.69 5.34
CA GLY A 233 -14.77 -6.24 4.04
C GLY A 233 -15.34 -7.64 3.80
N ASP A 234 -15.13 -8.15 2.59
CA ASP A 234 -15.38 -9.53 2.18
C ASP A 234 -14.24 -10.48 2.62
N GLY A 235 -12.99 -10.04 2.46
CA GLY A 235 -11.79 -10.79 2.79
C GLY A 235 -11.59 -11.03 4.28
N HIS A 236 -11.17 -12.25 4.62
CA HIS A 236 -10.81 -12.65 5.99
C HIS A 236 -9.29 -12.88 6.09
N LEU A 237 -8.63 -12.32 7.10
CA LEU A 237 -7.20 -12.55 7.34
C LEU A 237 -6.97 -13.67 8.36
N HIS A 238 -6.53 -14.84 7.88
CA HIS A 238 -6.22 -15.98 8.73
C HIS A 238 -4.75 -16.02 9.13
N TYR A 239 -4.49 -16.30 10.41
CA TYR A 239 -3.14 -16.40 10.99
C TYR A 239 -2.82 -17.87 11.31
N TYR A 240 -1.64 -18.32 10.88
CA TYR A 240 -1.17 -19.69 11.07
C TYR A 240 0.22 -19.70 11.69
N LEU A 241 0.47 -20.62 12.63
CA LEU A 241 1.80 -20.85 13.19
C LEU A 241 2.36 -22.18 12.69
N TYR A 242 3.50 -22.14 12.01
CA TYR A 242 4.20 -23.36 11.59
C TYR A 242 4.88 -24.03 12.78
N ASN A 243 4.75 -25.37 12.89
CA ASN A 243 5.34 -26.19 13.94
C ASN A 243 5.04 -25.74 15.40
N TYR A 244 3.91 -25.05 15.64
CA TYR A 244 3.51 -24.59 16.97
C TYR A 244 2.06 -24.97 17.26
N ARG A 245 1.74 -25.32 18.51
CA ARG A 245 0.39 -25.73 18.92
C ARG A 245 -0.14 -24.84 20.03
N ILE A 246 -1.07 -23.95 19.67
CA ILE A 246 -1.93 -23.26 20.64
C ILE A 246 -2.94 -24.27 21.22
N ARG A 247 -3.29 -24.16 22.50
CA ARG A 247 -4.20 -25.12 23.17
C ARG A 247 -5.66 -24.94 22.77
N ASN A 248 -6.08 -23.70 22.59
CA ASN A 248 -7.41 -23.26 22.18
C ASN A 248 -7.28 -22.36 20.94
N GLY A 249 -8.37 -22.10 20.22
CA GLY A 249 -8.40 -21.00 19.26
C GLY A 249 -8.32 -19.65 19.99
N LEU A 250 -7.62 -18.68 19.39
CA LEU A 250 -7.54 -17.30 19.89
C LEU A 250 -8.67 -16.45 19.30
N ARG A 251 -9.16 -15.47 20.07
CA ARG A 251 -9.96 -14.36 19.54
C ARG A 251 -9.06 -13.33 18.83
N PRO A 252 -9.57 -12.52 17.88
CA PRO A 252 -8.81 -11.40 17.31
C PRO A 252 -8.24 -10.46 18.38
N SER A 253 -8.98 -10.26 19.48
CA SER A 253 -8.56 -9.47 20.64
C SER A 253 -7.51 -10.14 21.55
N GLU A 254 -7.09 -11.37 21.27
CA GLU A 254 -5.95 -12.05 21.93
C GLU A 254 -4.68 -12.03 21.06
N LEU A 255 -4.73 -11.38 19.90
CA LEU A 255 -3.66 -11.36 18.90
C LEU A 255 -3.08 -9.95 18.74
N GLY A 256 -1.81 -9.80 19.14
CA GLY A 256 -1.02 -8.57 18.99
C GLY A 256 -0.17 -8.52 17.71
N LEU A 257 -0.41 -9.41 16.74
CA LEU A 257 0.39 -9.52 15.52
C LEU A 257 -0.29 -8.84 14.33
N ARG A 258 0.39 -7.86 13.72
CA ARG A 258 -0.04 -7.24 12.44
C ARG A 258 0.69 -7.90 11.26
N ARG A 259 0.05 -7.89 10.09
CA ARG A 259 0.70 -8.26 8.82
C ARG A 259 1.68 -7.15 8.42
N GLY A 260 2.98 -7.39 8.59
CA GLY A 260 4.00 -6.60 7.89
C GLY A 260 3.91 -6.82 6.37
N SER A 261 4.24 -5.79 5.60
CA SER A 261 4.27 -5.86 4.12
C SER A 261 5.37 -6.77 3.57
N SER A 262 6.39 -7.09 4.38
CA SER A 262 7.45 -8.06 4.04
C SER A 262 7.51 -9.24 5.03
N PHE A 263 6.58 -10.19 4.86
CA PHE A 263 6.69 -11.55 5.44
C PHE A 263 7.21 -12.56 4.39
N SER A 264 8.02 -12.09 3.44
CA SER A 264 8.61 -12.89 2.35
C SER A 264 9.76 -13.78 2.82
N ASP A 265 10.55 -13.30 3.79
CA ASP A 265 11.89 -13.81 4.09
C ASP A 265 12.01 -14.42 5.50
N LEU A 266 11.19 -15.44 5.77
CA LEU A 266 11.35 -16.30 6.95
C LEU A 266 12.54 -17.28 6.77
N TYR A 267 13.76 -16.74 6.67
CA TYR A 267 14.98 -17.53 6.63
C TYR A 267 15.23 -18.22 7.98
N ALA A 268 15.03 -19.54 8.00
CA ALA A 268 15.32 -20.38 9.15
C ALA A 268 16.84 -20.57 9.36
N LEU A 269 17.49 -19.59 10.01
CA LEU A 269 18.88 -19.74 10.47
C LEU A 269 18.97 -20.62 11.73
N ARG A 270 19.12 -21.93 11.50
CA ARG A 270 19.80 -22.87 12.40
C ARG A 270 20.46 -23.97 11.55
N GLY A 271 21.73 -24.31 11.72
CA GLY A 271 22.68 -23.86 12.76
C GLY A 271 22.72 -24.78 13.97
N ASP A 272 22.89 -26.07 13.70
CA ASP A 272 23.75 -27.03 14.42
C ASP A 272 24.20 -28.10 13.39
#